data_AF-A0AAX2S047-F1
#
_entry.id   AF-A0AAX2S047-F1
#
_cell.length_a   1.000
_cell.length_b   1.000
_cell.length_c   1.000
_cell.angle_alpha   90.00
_cell.angle_beta   90.00
_cell.angle_gamma   90.00
#
_symmetry.space_group_name_H-M   'P 1'
#
loop_
_entity.id
_entity.type
_entity.pdbx_description
1 polymer ?
#
loop_
_entity_poly.entity_id
_entity_poly.type
_entity_poly.pdbx_seq_one_letter_code
_entity_poly.pdbx_strand_id
1 'polypeptide(L)'
;MSQDGKGLEVKLSDKLQNMTSFETREVNDKKARLDSNGLSVENTSTKERSHLSENRLAFFKDGALGLNLDGKERALKVGEKAIISINKNNEALVEDLNASSSGQAIANKNYVDAKNNELRTQLHSVNRESRSGIAGANAAAALPMIAMPGKSALAVSAGAYKGQSAVALGYSRMSDNGKIMLKLHGNSTSTGDFGGGVGIGWAW
;
A
#
# COMPACT_ATOMS: atom_id res chain seq x y z
N MET A 1 -20.38 -81.24 -31.55
CA MET A 1 -19.42 -80.36 -32.26
C MET A 1 -19.70 -78.93 -31.79
N SER A 2 -19.08 -78.51 -30.68
CA SER A 2 -19.30 -77.16 -30.12
C SER A 2 -18.35 -76.19 -30.83
N GLN A 3 -18.88 -75.23 -31.57
CA GLN A 3 -18.10 -74.09 -32.06
C GLN A 3 -17.90 -73.14 -30.89
N ASP A 4 -16.73 -73.22 -30.24
CA ASP A 4 -16.29 -72.25 -29.23
C ASP A 4 -16.01 -70.92 -29.94
N GLY A 5 -17.05 -70.07 -30.01
CA GLY A 5 -16.99 -68.70 -30.50
C GLY A 5 -16.26 -67.76 -29.53
N LYS A 6 -14.98 -68.05 -29.23
CA LYS A 6 -14.11 -67.10 -28.53
C LYS A 6 -13.52 -66.16 -29.58
N GLY A 7 -14.14 -65.01 -29.76
CA GLY A 7 -13.54 -63.92 -30.52
C GLY A 7 -12.12 -63.64 -30.01
N LEU A 8 -11.19 -63.34 -30.92
CA LEU A 8 -9.83 -62.96 -30.56
C LEU A 8 -9.87 -61.67 -29.71
N GLU A 9 -9.69 -61.79 -28.40
CA GLU A 9 -9.46 -60.64 -27.53
C GLU A 9 -7.98 -60.25 -27.64
N VAL A 10 -7.68 -59.21 -28.41
CA VAL A 10 -6.33 -58.65 -28.49
C VAL A 10 -6.24 -57.46 -27.56
N LYS A 11 -5.63 -57.67 -26.38
CA LYS A 11 -5.25 -56.58 -25.49
C LYS A 11 -4.03 -55.86 -26.05
N LEU A 12 -4.26 -54.66 -26.58
CA LEU A 12 -3.20 -53.84 -27.17
C LEU A 12 -2.12 -53.46 -26.14
N SER A 13 -2.47 -53.39 -24.85
CA SER A 13 -1.52 -53.23 -23.74
C SER A 13 -0.44 -54.32 -23.74
N ASP A 14 -0.81 -55.55 -24.05
CA ASP A 14 0.07 -56.72 -23.95
C ASP A 14 1.00 -56.79 -25.16
N LYS A 15 0.60 -56.21 -26.29
CA LYS A 15 1.41 -56.10 -27.52
C LYS A 15 2.33 -54.88 -27.52
N LEU A 16 1.96 -53.80 -26.83
CA LEU A 16 2.64 -52.51 -26.88
C LEU A 16 3.43 -52.23 -25.59
N GLN A 17 4.27 -53.18 -25.18
CA GLN A 17 4.96 -53.18 -23.87
C GLN A 17 6.02 -52.07 -23.70
N ASN A 18 6.46 -51.42 -24.79
CA ASN A 18 7.52 -50.41 -24.78
C ASN A 18 7.01 -49.00 -25.13
N MET A 19 5.71 -48.73 -24.96
CA MET A 19 5.17 -47.40 -25.22
C MET A 19 5.60 -46.41 -24.14
N THR A 20 6.28 -45.33 -24.54
CA THR A 20 6.71 -44.24 -23.66
C THR A 20 5.86 -42.98 -23.80
N SER A 21 5.07 -42.88 -24.89
CA SER A 21 4.17 -41.76 -25.13
C SER A 21 3.02 -42.13 -26.06
N PHE A 22 1.89 -41.44 -25.91
CA PHE A 22 0.76 -41.43 -26.85
C PHE A 22 0.62 -40.03 -27.43
N GLU A 23 0.63 -39.88 -28.75
CA GLU A 23 0.44 -38.59 -29.43
C GLU A 23 -0.74 -38.68 -30.41
N THR A 24 -1.66 -37.72 -30.35
CA THR A 24 -2.79 -37.66 -31.27
C THR A 24 -2.35 -37.08 -32.61
N ARG A 25 -2.99 -37.52 -33.69
CA ARG A 25 -2.87 -36.83 -34.98
C ARG A 25 -3.28 -35.37 -34.83
N GLU A 26 -2.58 -34.48 -35.53
CA GLU A 26 -2.99 -33.08 -35.63
C GLU A 26 -4.33 -32.95 -36.37
N VAL A 27 -5.30 -32.30 -35.73
CA VAL A 27 -6.62 -32.00 -36.30
C VAL A 27 -6.99 -30.57 -35.91
N ASN A 28 -7.32 -29.73 -36.91
CA ASN A 28 -7.62 -28.31 -36.72
C ASN A 28 -6.51 -27.59 -35.93
N ASP A 29 -5.26 -27.77 -36.37
CA ASP A 29 -4.05 -27.23 -35.75
C ASP A 29 -3.81 -27.65 -34.30
N LYS A 30 -4.50 -28.70 -33.80
CA LYS A 30 -4.37 -29.16 -32.42
C LYS A 30 -3.86 -30.58 -32.35
N LYS A 31 -2.94 -30.82 -31.42
CA LYS A 31 -2.46 -32.16 -31.05
C LYS A 31 -2.28 -32.28 -29.54
N ALA A 32 -2.37 -33.50 -29.03
CA ALA A 32 -2.14 -33.82 -27.64
C ALA A 32 -1.09 -34.92 -27.51
N ARG A 33 -0.25 -34.84 -26.48
CA ARG A 33 0.75 -35.84 -26.16
C ARG A 33 0.65 -36.19 -24.67
N LEU A 34 0.55 -37.48 -24.37
CA LEU A 34 0.64 -38.02 -23.02
C LEU A 34 1.93 -38.83 -22.92
N ASP A 35 2.83 -38.45 -22.01
CA ASP A 35 4.04 -39.20 -21.70
C ASP A 35 4.34 -39.17 -20.19
N SER A 36 5.52 -39.65 -19.79
CA SER A 36 5.94 -39.67 -18.38
C SER A 36 5.98 -38.28 -17.73
N ASN A 37 6.07 -37.20 -18.51
CA ASN A 37 6.08 -35.83 -18.02
C ASN A 37 4.65 -35.27 -17.88
N GLY A 38 3.62 -36.00 -18.31
CA GLY A 38 2.22 -35.64 -18.18
C GLY A 38 1.51 -35.46 -19.52
N LEU A 39 0.40 -34.72 -19.50
CA LEU A 39 -0.41 -34.39 -20.67
C LEU A 39 -0.02 -33.02 -21.21
N SER A 40 0.25 -32.90 -22.50
CA SER A 40 0.36 -31.63 -23.20
C SER A 40 -0.65 -31.55 -24.34
N VAL A 41 -1.21 -30.36 -24.54
CA VAL A 41 -2.06 -30.02 -25.68
C VAL A 41 -1.45 -28.79 -26.33
N GLU A 42 -1.22 -28.83 -27.63
CA GLU A 42 -0.62 -27.74 -28.40
C GLU A 42 -1.54 -27.34 -29.56
N ASN A 43 -1.73 -26.04 -29.73
CA ASN A 43 -2.20 -25.44 -30.96
C ASN A 43 -0.99 -25.00 -31.80
N THR A 44 -0.74 -25.67 -32.92
CA THR A 44 0.43 -25.48 -33.78
C THR A 44 0.42 -24.13 -34.50
N SER A 45 -0.77 -23.58 -34.76
CA SER A 45 -1.00 -22.29 -35.41
C SER A 45 -0.84 -21.12 -34.43
N THR A 46 -1.52 -21.16 -33.26
CA THR A 46 -1.48 -20.05 -32.29
C THR A 46 -0.30 -20.14 -31.30
N LYS A 47 0.47 -21.24 -31.32
CA LYS A 47 1.52 -21.57 -30.34
C LYS A 47 1.03 -21.67 -28.89
N GLU A 48 -0.28 -21.74 -28.68
CA GLU A 48 -0.86 -21.95 -27.37
C GLU A 48 -0.65 -23.39 -26.92
N ARG A 49 -0.21 -23.58 -25.68
CA ARG A 49 0.05 -24.90 -25.10
C ARG A 49 -0.58 -25.02 -23.73
N SER A 50 -1.18 -26.16 -23.41
CA SER A 50 -1.56 -26.53 -22.05
C SER A 50 -0.73 -27.71 -21.61
N HIS A 51 -0.25 -27.72 -20.38
CA HIS A 51 0.51 -28.82 -19.83
C HIS A 51 0.04 -29.12 -18.41
N LEU A 52 -0.34 -30.38 -18.19
CA LEU A 52 -0.68 -30.92 -16.88
C LEU A 52 0.33 -32.00 -16.53
N SER A 53 1.06 -31.79 -15.44
CA SER A 53 1.96 -32.77 -14.82
C SER A 53 1.63 -32.91 -13.34
N GLU A 54 2.36 -33.76 -12.61
CA GLU A 54 2.08 -34.14 -11.22
C GLU A 54 1.63 -32.97 -10.34
N ASN A 55 2.37 -31.85 -10.37
CA ASN A 55 2.12 -30.69 -9.53
C ASN A 55 2.07 -29.37 -10.33
N ARG A 56 1.84 -29.43 -11.64
CA ARG A 56 1.84 -28.23 -12.48
C ARG A 56 0.68 -28.27 -13.45
N LEU A 57 -0.09 -27.19 -13.48
CA LEU A 57 -1.04 -26.91 -14.55
C LEU A 57 -0.61 -25.59 -15.20
N ALA A 58 -0.07 -25.65 -16.41
CA ALA A 58 0.43 -24.47 -17.10
C ALA A 58 -0.28 -24.26 -18.45
N PHE A 59 -0.55 -23.00 -18.77
CA PHE A 59 -1.17 -22.53 -20.00
C PHE A 59 -0.25 -21.49 -20.64
N PHE A 60 0.46 -21.88 -21.68
CA PHE A 60 1.42 -21.02 -22.33
C PHE A 60 0.80 -20.38 -23.57
N LYS A 61 0.94 -19.07 -23.69
CA LYS A 61 0.94 -18.33 -24.94
C LYS A 61 2.11 -17.37 -24.82
N ASP A 62 3.14 -17.54 -25.65
CA ASP A 62 4.37 -16.76 -25.56
C ASP A 62 5.01 -16.73 -24.15
N GLY A 63 4.89 -17.84 -23.40
CA GLY A 63 5.77 -18.16 -22.27
C GLY A 63 5.32 -17.83 -20.84
N ALA A 64 4.06 -17.48 -20.56
CA ALA A 64 3.83 -16.78 -19.29
C ALA A 64 2.59 -17.08 -18.43
N LEU A 65 1.88 -18.21 -18.48
CA LEU A 65 0.77 -18.41 -17.51
C LEU A 65 0.74 -19.84 -16.95
N GLY A 66 0.66 -19.98 -15.63
CA GLY A 66 0.50 -21.30 -15.02
C GLY A 66 0.31 -21.29 -13.50
N LEU A 67 -0.36 -22.32 -13.01
CA LEU A 67 -0.45 -22.70 -11.61
C LEU A 67 0.66 -23.72 -11.30
N ASN A 68 1.63 -23.33 -10.49
CA ASN A 68 2.58 -24.27 -9.90
C ASN A 68 2.07 -24.68 -8.51
N LEU A 69 2.01 -25.97 -8.26
CA LEU A 69 1.56 -26.59 -7.02
C LEU A 69 2.60 -27.58 -6.47
N ASP A 70 3.85 -27.54 -6.97
CA ASP A 70 4.92 -28.35 -6.39
C ASP A 70 5.06 -27.97 -4.91
N GLY A 71 5.23 -28.95 -4.01
CA GLY A 71 5.19 -28.73 -2.56
C GLY A 71 6.22 -27.71 -2.02
N LYS A 72 7.06 -27.12 -2.87
CA LYS A 72 8.06 -26.09 -2.55
C LYS A 72 7.58 -24.67 -2.93
N GLU A 73 6.85 -24.50 -4.03
CA GLU A 73 6.29 -23.22 -4.49
C GLU A 73 4.87 -23.36 -5.04
N ARG A 74 3.88 -23.03 -4.22
CA ARG A 74 2.47 -22.95 -4.63
C ARG A 74 2.16 -21.53 -5.10
N ALA A 75 2.05 -21.27 -6.40
CA ALA A 75 1.81 -19.93 -6.91
C ALA A 75 1.02 -19.90 -8.23
N LEU A 76 0.21 -18.85 -8.39
CA LEU A 76 -0.26 -18.38 -9.69
C LEU A 76 0.78 -17.41 -10.25
N LYS A 77 1.39 -17.76 -11.39
CA LYS A 77 2.48 -16.97 -11.99
C LYS A 77 2.06 -16.42 -13.36
N VAL A 78 2.57 -15.23 -13.65
CA VAL A 78 2.66 -14.68 -15.01
C VAL A 78 4.12 -14.50 -15.39
N GLY A 79 4.63 -15.35 -16.28
CA GLY A 79 6.05 -15.43 -16.60
C GLY A 79 6.86 -15.81 -15.37
N GLU A 80 7.91 -15.05 -15.07
CA GLU A 80 8.72 -15.22 -13.85
C GLU A 80 8.07 -14.61 -12.60
N LYS A 81 7.05 -13.77 -12.76
CA LYS A 81 6.40 -13.05 -11.65
C LYS A 81 5.29 -13.87 -11.03
N ALA A 82 5.34 -14.09 -9.71
CA ALA A 82 4.20 -14.62 -8.96
C ALA A 82 3.18 -13.50 -8.70
N ILE A 83 1.91 -13.73 -9.06
CA ILE A 83 0.80 -12.85 -8.69
C ILE A 83 0.31 -13.18 -7.28
N ILE A 84 0.13 -14.48 -7.01
CA ILE A 84 -0.26 -15.00 -5.70
C ILE A 84 0.66 -16.16 -5.40
N SER A 85 1.29 -16.16 -4.22
CA SER A 85 2.03 -17.31 -3.70
C SER A 85 1.39 -17.80 -2.39
N ILE A 86 1.52 -19.08 -2.09
CA ILE A 86 1.08 -19.65 -0.82
C ILE A 86 2.33 -20.02 -0.02
N ASN A 87 2.45 -19.48 1.19
CA ASN A 87 3.58 -19.76 2.06
C ASN A 87 3.44 -21.11 2.79
N LYS A 88 4.44 -21.45 3.61
CA LYS A 88 4.48 -22.69 4.40
C LYS A 88 3.32 -22.82 5.42
N ASN A 89 2.67 -21.71 5.76
CA ASN A 89 1.54 -21.65 6.69
C ASN A 89 0.17 -21.67 5.96
N ASN A 90 0.16 -21.97 4.66
CA ASN A 90 -1.05 -21.96 3.82
C ASN A 90 -1.69 -20.56 3.65
N GLU A 91 -0.94 -19.48 3.83
CA GLU A 91 -1.43 -18.12 3.63
C GLU A 91 -1.15 -17.65 2.20
N ALA A 92 -2.14 -17.03 1.57
CA ALA A 92 -1.99 -16.38 0.27
C ALA A 92 -1.27 -15.03 0.43
N LEU A 93 -0.14 -14.90 -0.22
CA LEU A 93 0.70 -13.72 -0.28
C LEU A 93 0.53 -13.03 -1.63
N VAL A 94 0.50 -11.71 -1.57
CA VAL A 94 0.52 -10.80 -2.72
C VAL A 94 1.62 -9.77 -2.49
N GLU A 95 2.07 -9.12 -3.56
CA GLU A 95 3.07 -8.06 -3.47
C GLU A 95 2.50 -6.81 -2.76
N ASP A 96 3.33 -6.11 -2.00
CA ASP A 96 2.95 -4.84 -1.41
C ASP A 96 2.74 -3.76 -2.50
N LEU A 97 1.86 -2.80 -2.22
CA LEU A 97 1.64 -1.69 -3.14
C LEU A 97 2.81 -0.70 -3.10
N ASN A 98 3.19 -0.18 -4.26
CA ASN A 98 4.17 0.87 -4.41
C ASN A 98 3.57 2.09 -5.15
N ALA A 99 4.35 3.16 -5.29
CA ALA A 99 3.87 4.42 -5.89
C ALA A 99 3.41 4.27 -7.35
N SER A 100 3.82 3.20 -8.04
CA SER A 100 3.44 2.91 -9.43
C SER A 100 2.34 1.84 -9.52
N SER A 101 1.83 1.33 -8.39
CA SER A 101 0.72 0.39 -8.40
C SER A 101 -0.58 1.03 -8.91
N SER A 102 -1.30 0.31 -9.77
CA SER A 102 -2.63 0.71 -10.24
C SER A 102 -3.65 0.75 -9.09
N GLY A 103 -4.68 1.59 -9.20
CA GLY A 103 -5.80 1.65 -8.25
C GLY A 103 -6.65 0.37 -8.17
N GLN A 104 -6.43 -0.60 -9.07
CA GLN A 104 -7.07 -1.92 -9.05
C GLN A 104 -6.19 -3.02 -8.42
N ALA A 105 -4.98 -2.68 -7.97
CA ALA A 105 -4.06 -3.65 -7.40
C ALA A 105 -4.55 -4.18 -6.03
N ILE A 106 -4.30 -5.47 -5.78
CA ILE A 106 -4.64 -6.12 -4.51
C ILE A 106 -3.61 -5.69 -3.46
N ALA A 107 -4.07 -5.31 -2.27
CA ALA A 107 -3.20 -4.86 -1.18
C ALA A 107 -2.97 -5.96 -0.14
N ASN A 108 -1.74 -6.04 0.38
CA ASN A 108 -1.44 -6.80 1.59
C ASN A 108 -2.08 -6.13 2.82
N LYS A 109 -2.73 -6.90 3.68
CA LYS A 109 -3.34 -6.39 4.93
C LYS A 109 -2.33 -5.67 5.82
N ASN A 110 -1.13 -6.22 5.98
CA ASN A 110 -0.10 -5.61 6.83
C ASN A 110 0.34 -4.24 6.27
N TYR A 111 0.41 -4.12 4.95
CA TYR A 111 0.69 -2.85 4.28
C TYR A 111 -0.40 -1.80 4.57
N VAL A 112 -1.67 -2.20 4.44
CA VAL A 112 -2.82 -1.31 4.73
C VAL A 112 -2.84 -0.90 6.20
N ASP A 113 -2.64 -1.85 7.12
CA ASP A 113 -2.62 -1.58 8.56
C ASP A 113 -1.48 -0.65 8.95
N ALA A 114 -0.29 -0.86 8.41
CA ALA A 114 0.86 0.02 8.63
C ALA A 114 0.55 1.46 8.18
N LYS A 115 -0.01 1.63 6.97
CA LYS A 115 -0.38 2.95 6.45
C LYS A 115 -1.51 3.60 7.25
N ASN A 116 -2.51 2.84 7.66
CA ASN A 116 -3.57 3.32 8.54
C ASN A 116 -3.02 3.76 9.92
N ASN A 117 -2.07 3.03 10.49
CA ASN A 117 -1.44 3.42 11.76
C ASN A 117 -0.57 4.68 11.62
N GLU A 118 0.19 4.78 10.52
CA GLU A 118 0.96 5.98 10.18
C GLU A 118 0.04 7.21 10.05
N LEU A 119 -1.06 7.06 9.30
CA LEU A 119 -2.07 8.11 9.14
C LEU A 119 -2.71 8.50 10.48
N ARG A 120 -3.05 7.54 11.34
CA ARG A 120 -3.62 7.83 12.67
C ARG A 120 -2.63 8.60 13.55
N THR A 121 -1.36 8.23 13.50
CA THR A 121 -0.29 8.90 14.25
C THR A 121 -0.08 10.32 13.74
N GLN A 122 0.01 10.51 12.41
CA GLN A 122 0.11 11.83 11.80
C GLN A 122 -1.11 12.70 12.13
N LEU A 123 -2.32 12.14 12.04
CA LEU A 123 -3.56 12.86 12.37
C LEU A 123 -3.60 13.28 13.84
N HIS A 124 -3.16 12.42 14.76
CA HIS A 124 -3.04 12.78 16.17
C HIS A 124 -2.00 13.87 16.40
N SER A 125 -0.86 13.83 15.69
CA SER A 125 0.15 14.89 15.73
C SER A 125 -0.42 16.22 15.23
N VAL A 126 -1.04 16.24 14.05
CA VAL A 126 -1.64 17.43 13.44
C VAL A 126 -2.74 18.02 14.33
N ASN A 127 -3.59 17.18 14.92
CA ASN A 127 -4.62 17.64 15.83
C ASN A 127 -4.03 18.21 17.13
N ARG A 128 -2.94 17.64 17.64
CA ARG A 128 -2.23 18.16 18.82
C ARG A 128 -1.55 19.50 18.51
N GLU A 129 -0.82 19.59 17.41
CA GLU A 129 -0.17 20.81 16.91
C GLU A 129 -1.20 21.91 16.67
N SER A 130 -2.33 21.60 16.01
CA SER A 130 -3.42 22.56 15.80
C SER A 130 -3.97 23.10 17.12
N ARG A 131 -4.20 22.23 18.12
CA ARG A 131 -4.68 22.65 19.46
C ARG A 131 -3.63 23.51 20.19
N SER A 132 -2.37 23.13 20.09
CA SER A 132 -1.25 23.91 20.62
C SER A 132 -1.14 25.28 19.98
N GLY A 133 -1.30 25.38 18.65
CA GLY A 133 -1.33 26.64 17.92
C GLY A 133 -2.45 27.56 18.39
N ILE A 134 -3.65 27.00 18.62
CA ILE A 134 -4.78 27.76 19.21
C ILE A 134 -4.44 28.23 20.64
N ALA A 135 -3.81 27.38 21.46
CA ALA A 135 -3.34 27.79 22.79
C ALA A 135 -2.33 28.94 22.69
N GLY A 136 -1.39 28.89 21.73
CA GLY A 136 -0.42 29.96 21.45
C GLY A 136 -1.07 31.27 21.02
N ALA A 137 -2.08 31.18 20.14
CA ALA A 137 -2.88 32.34 19.74
C ALA A 137 -3.66 32.93 20.92
N ASN A 138 -4.27 32.09 21.77
CA ASN A 138 -4.95 32.54 22.99
C ASN A 138 -3.97 33.22 23.96
N ALA A 139 -2.77 32.67 24.13
CA ALA A 139 -1.72 33.29 24.94
C ALA A 139 -1.37 34.67 24.38
N ALA A 140 -1.07 34.76 23.08
CA ALA A 140 -0.74 36.01 22.41
C ALA A 140 -1.86 37.06 22.49
N ALA A 141 -3.12 36.64 22.36
CA ALA A 141 -4.29 37.50 22.48
C ALA A 141 -4.44 38.06 23.91
N ALA A 142 -4.12 37.26 24.93
CA ALA A 142 -4.17 37.66 26.32
C ALA A 142 -3.02 38.59 26.75
N LEU A 143 -2.05 38.91 25.88
CA LEU A 143 -0.93 39.81 26.19
C LEU A 143 -1.43 41.23 26.50
N PRO A 144 -1.21 41.74 27.73
CA PRO A 144 -1.46 43.14 28.05
C PRO A 144 -0.69 44.07 27.12
N MET A 145 -1.28 45.22 26.80
CA MET A 145 -0.67 46.23 25.93
C MET A 145 -0.65 47.60 26.62
N ILE A 146 0.39 48.41 26.36
CA ILE A 146 0.52 49.75 26.91
C ILE A 146 0.02 50.82 25.94
N ALA A 147 -0.81 51.74 26.43
CA ALA A 147 -1.36 52.87 25.67
C ALA A 147 -0.83 54.23 26.13
N MET A 148 0.21 54.26 26.97
CA MET A 148 0.76 55.51 27.52
C MET A 148 1.76 56.14 26.54
N PRO A 149 1.58 57.41 26.11
CA PRO A 149 2.47 58.09 25.18
C PRO A 149 3.95 58.05 25.61
N GLY A 150 4.83 57.74 24.66
CA GLY A 150 6.28 57.64 24.83
C GLY A 150 6.77 56.47 25.69
N LYS A 151 5.87 55.63 26.21
CA LYS A 151 6.24 54.47 27.04
C LYS A 151 6.23 53.17 26.26
N SER A 152 7.01 52.24 26.79
CA SER A 152 7.12 50.87 26.31
C SER A 152 6.74 49.90 27.42
N ALA A 153 6.24 48.73 27.05
CA ALA A 153 5.93 47.65 27.98
C ALA A 153 6.37 46.30 27.43
N LEU A 154 6.83 45.46 28.35
CA LEU A 154 7.02 44.04 28.16
C LEU A 154 5.88 43.31 28.87
N ALA A 155 5.35 42.29 28.22
CA ALA A 155 4.22 41.50 28.68
C ALA A 155 4.54 40.01 28.55
N VAL A 156 4.05 39.23 29.50
CA VAL A 156 4.04 37.77 29.45
C VAL A 156 2.61 37.29 29.70
N SER A 157 2.19 36.25 28.99
CA SER A 157 0.89 35.63 29.16
C SER A 157 0.98 34.13 28.92
N ALA A 158 -0.06 33.42 29.35
CA ALA A 158 -0.23 32.01 29.09
C ALA A 158 -1.64 31.76 28.52
N GLY A 159 -1.78 30.70 27.73
CA GLY A 159 -3.02 30.31 27.09
C GLY A 159 -3.16 28.79 27.12
N ALA A 160 -4.40 28.31 27.14
CA ALA A 160 -4.70 26.89 27.09
C ALA A 160 -5.85 26.61 26.13
N TYR A 161 -5.82 25.46 25.47
CA TYR A 161 -6.89 25.00 24.59
C TYR A 161 -6.92 23.47 24.48
N LYS A 162 -8.07 22.86 24.75
CA LYS A 162 -8.33 21.40 24.63
C LYS A 162 -7.15 20.50 25.11
N GLY A 163 -6.59 20.82 26.28
CA GLY A 163 -5.52 20.06 26.92
C GLY A 163 -4.09 20.38 26.44
N GLN A 164 -3.90 21.40 25.59
CA GLN A 164 -2.59 21.97 25.29
C GLN A 164 -2.45 23.34 25.96
N SER A 165 -1.21 23.75 26.24
CA SER A 165 -0.89 25.04 26.83
C SER A 165 0.16 25.76 25.98
N ALA A 166 0.25 27.07 26.16
CA ALA A 166 1.25 27.89 25.50
C ALA A 166 1.56 29.11 26.35
N VAL A 167 2.73 29.68 26.10
CA VAL A 167 3.20 30.92 26.70
C VAL A 167 3.48 31.93 25.61
N ALA A 168 3.20 33.20 25.86
CA ALA A 168 3.51 34.27 24.94
C ALA A 168 4.25 35.41 25.65
N LEU A 169 5.10 36.07 24.90
CA LEU A 169 5.86 37.24 25.30
C LEU A 169 5.59 38.34 24.29
N GLY A 170 5.35 39.56 24.77
CA GLY A 170 5.02 40.70 23.94
C GLY A 170 5.82 41.93 24.33
N TYR A 171 6.12 42.76 23.34
CA TYR A 171 6.59 44.12 23.53
C TYR A 171 5.64 45.09 22.84
N SER A 172 5.32 46.19 23.50
CA SER A 172 4.52 47.26 22.91
C SER A 172 5.09 48.63 23.22
N ARG A 173 4.89 49.59 22.31
CA ARG A 173 5.32 50.99 22.47
C ARG A 173 4.31 51.93 21.84
N MET A 174 4.01 53.02 22.55
CA MET A 174 3.25 54.15 22.01
C MET A 174 4.21 55.28 21.66
N SER A 175 3.98 55.95 20.54
CA SER A 175 4.73 57.14 20.15
C SER A 175 4.57 58.27 21.15
N ASP A 176 5.52 59.19 21.18
CA ASP A 176 5.52 60.29 22.14
C ASP A 176 4.31 61.21 21.98
N ASN A 177 3.77 61.30 20.76
CA ASN A 177 2.55 62.05 20.44
C ASN A 177 1.24 61.24 20.65
N GLY A 178 1.32 59.99 21.12
CA GLY A 178 0.15 59.13 21.37
C GLY A 178 -0.60 58.66 20.12
N LYS A 179 -0.12 58.99 18.92
CA LYS A 179 -0.83 58.69 17.66
C LYS A 179 -0.50 57.33 17.07
N ILE A 180 0.68 56.77 17.35
CA ILE A 180 1.15 55.52 16.74
C ILE A 180 1.46 54.50 17.83
N MET A 181 0.92 53.31 17.68
CA MET A 181 1.07 52.21 18.62
C MET A 181 1.67 51.00 17.90
N LEU A 182 2.77 50.46 18.44
CA LEU A 182 3.41 49.24 17.94
C LEU A 182 3.23 48.12 18.96
N LYS A 183 2.89 46.92 18.48
CA LYS A 183 2.86 45.69 19.27
C LYS A 183 3.61 44.60 18.50
N LEU A 184 4.59 43.97 19.13
CA LEU A 184 5.20 42.72 18.67
C LEU A 184 4.95 41.64 19.73
N HIS A 185 4.80 40.41 19.31
CA HIS A 185 4.73 39.28 20.22
C HIS A 185 5.27 38.00 19.59
N GLY A 186 5.74 37.10 20.44
CA GLY A 186 6.08 35.73 20.13
C GLY A 186 5.39 34.80 21.12
N ASN A 187 5.11 33.57 20.71
CA ASN A 187 4.56 32.54 21.56
C ASN A 187 5.28 31.20 21.32
N SER A 188 5.27 30.37 22.35
CA SER A 188 5.79 29.01 22.34
C SER A 188 4.74 28.08 22.94
N THR A 189 4.50 26.95 22.29
CA THR A 189 3.46 26.00 22.66
C THR A 189 4.03 24.78 23.38
N SER A 190 3.18 24.02 24.07
CA SER A 190 3.57 22.78 24.75
C SER A 190 4.01 21.65 23.81
N THR A 191 3.82 21.80 22.49
CA THR A 191 4.34 20.89 21.46
C THR A 191 5.73 21.29 20.94
N GLY A 192 6.26 22.44 21.37
CA GLY A 192 7.55 22.96 20.91
C GLY A 192 7.45 23.86 19.68
N ASP A 193 6.25 24.21 19.25
CA ASP A 193 6.04 25.12 18.12
C ASP A 193 6.16 26.57 18.56
N PHE A 194 6.63 27.42 17.65
CA PHE A 194 6.79 28.85 17.88
C PHE A 194 5.97 29.65 16.89
N GLY A 195 5.33 30.71 17.36
CA GLY A 195 4.56 31.64 16.54
C GLY A 195 4.84 33.08 16.95
N GLY A 196 4.38 34.04 16.16
CA GLY A 196 4.54 35.44 16.49
C GLY A 196 3.83 36.36 15.52
N GLY A 197 3.72 37.62 15.89
CA GLY A 197 3.06 38.63 15.09
C GLY A 197 3.45 40.04 15.48
N VAL A 198 3.27 40.95 14.55
CA VAL A 198 3.50 42.38 14.73
C VAL A 198 2.28 43.15 14.23
N GLY A 199 1.95 44.25 14.91
CA GLY A 199 0.85 45.12 14.57
C GLY A 199 1.20 46.58 14.83
N ILE A 200 0.66 47.45 13.98
CA ILE A 200 0.74 48.91 14.12
C ILE A 200 -0.67 49.49 14.12
N GLY A 201 -0.95 50.42 15.02
CA GLY A 201 -2.19 51.16 15.10
C GLY A 201 -1.94 52.66 14.99
N TRP A 202 -2.84 53.37 14.32
CA TRP A 202 -2.83 54.83 14.23
C TRP A 202 -4.15 55.38 14.77
N ALA A 203 -4.07 56.33 15.69
CA ALA A 203 -5.19 57.04 16.27
C ALA A 203 -5.07 58.54 15.94
N TRP A 204 -6.17 59.15 15.51
CA TRP A 204 -6.26 60.56 15.10
C TRP A 204 -7.07 61.39 16.10
#